data_AF-A0A3N6BL25-F1
#
_entry.id   AF-A0A3N6BL25-F1
#
_cell.length_a   1.000
_cell.length_b   1.000
_cell.length_c   1.000
_cell.angle_alpha   90.00
_cell.angle_beta   90.00
_cell.angle_gamma   90.00
#
_symmetry.space_group_name_H-M   'P 1'
#
loop_
_entity.id
_entity.type
_entity.pdbx_description
1 polymer ?
#
loop_
_entity_poly.entity_id
_entity_poly.type
_entity_poly.pdbx_seq_one_letter_code
_entity_poly.pdbx_strand_id
1 'polypeptide(L)'
;MRGFSKAIGIGIAYSIVFVCFASTLIHPSLAEGLRVGAAKVKITPEEIGWLGGYGHRDRPAEGVAADLWTRALAFDDGSGNRRVLVSADIHI
;
A
#
# COMPACT_ATOMS: atom_id res chain seq x y z
N MET A 1 -49.25 32.73 -31.79
CA MET A 1 -47.80 32.57 -31.56
C MET A 1 -47.44 32.25 -30.09
N ARG A 2 -48.31 31.59 -29.29
CA ARG A 2 -48.07 31.30 -27.86
C ARG A 2 -47.40 29.94 -27.56
N GLY A 3 -47.17 29.10 -28.57
CA GLY A 3 -46.60 27.74 -28.41
C GLY A 3 -45.07 27.67 -28.44
N PHE A 4 -44.40 28.65 -29.05
CA PHE A 4 -42.95 28.59 -29.31
C PHE A 4 -42.10 28.83 -28.06
N SER A 5 -42.56 29.69 -27.14
CA SER A 5 -41.87 29.98 -25.87
C SER A 5 -41.84 28.79 -24.90
N LYS A 6 -42.87 27.93 -24.91
CA LYS A 6 -42.95 26.74 -24.03
C LYS A 6 -42.00 25.62 -24.48
N ALA A 7 -41.78 25.47 -25.79
CA ALA A 7 -40.87 24.47 -26.35
C ALA A 7 -39.39 24.76 -26.01
N ILE A 8 -39.02 26.04 -25.99
CA ILE A 8 -37.66 26.49 -25.63
C ILE A 8 -37.37 26.22 -24.14
N GLY A 9 -38.32 26.52 -23.25
CA GLY A 9 -38.17 26.29 -21.81
C GLY A 9 -38.04 24.81 -21.44
N ILE A 10 -38.77 23.93 -22.14
CA ILE A 10 -38.69 22.48 -21.94
C ILE A 10 -37.34 21.93 -22.41
N GLY A 11 -36.83 22.38 -23.56
CA GLY A 11 -35.52 21.96 -24.06
C GLY A 11 -34.36 22.35 -23.14
N ILE A 12 -34.42 23.55 -22.55
CA ILE A 12 -33.41 24.02 -21.58
C ILE A 12 -33.47 23.18 -20.30
N ALA A 13 -34.67 22.85 -19.80
CA ALA A 13 -34.83 22.00 -18.63
C ALA A 13 -34.26 20.58 -18.85
N TYR A 14 -34.51 19.97 -20.02
CA TYR A 14 -33.93 18.66 -20.37
C TYR A 14 -32.41 18.72 -20.49
N SER A 15 -31.86 19.79 -21.06
CA SER A 15 -30.41 19.98 -21.19
C SER A 15 -29.72 20.12 -19.82
N ILE A 16 -30.32 20.88 -18.89
CA ILE A 16 -29.80 21.04 -17.52
C ILE A 16 -29.86 19.71 -16.76
N VAL A 17 -30.98 18.97 -16.86
CA VAL A 17 -31.12 17.66 -16.23
C VAL A 17 -30.12 16.65 -16.81
N PHE A 18 -29.90 16.68 -18.13
CA PHE A 18 -28.92 15.83 -18.80
C PHE A 18 -27.48 16.14 -18.38
N VAL A 19 -27.11 17.42 -18.26
CA VAL A 19 -25.79 17.85 -17.79
C VAL A 19 -25.57 17.45 -16.33
N CYS A 20 -26.56 17.65 -15.45
CA CYS A 20 -26.48 17.19 -14.05
C CYS A 20 -26.36 15.66 -13.94
N PHE A 21 -27.10 14.89 -14.75
CA PHE A 21 -27.04 13.43 -14.76
C PHE A 21 -25.72 12.89 -15.32
N ALA A 22 -25.15 13.55 -16.33
CA ALA A 22 -23.83 13.21 -16.86
C ALA A 22 -22.71 13.48 -15.84
N SER A 23 -22.89 14.49 -14.97
CA SER A 23 -21.89 14.89 -13.97
C SER A 23 -21.76 13.88 -12.82
N THR A 24 -22.85 13.21 -12.42
CA THR A 24 -22.83 12.15 -11.39
C THR A 24 -22.24 10.82 -11.87
N LEU A 25 -22.14 10.60 -13.20
CA LEU A 25 -21.55 9.38 -13.77
C LEU A 25 -20.02 9.43 -13.86
N ILE A 26 -19.42 10.61 -13.70
CA ILE A 26 -17.98 10.83 -13.81
C ILE A 26 -17.45 11.27 -12.43
N HIS A 27 -17.59 10.41 -11.43
CA HIS A 27 -16.75 10.52 -10.24
C HIS A 27 -15.44 9.78 -10.53
N PRO A 28 -14.29 10.48 -10.64
CA PRO A 28 -13.02 9.77 -10.55
C PRO A 28 -12.98 9.09 -9.17
N SER A 29 -12.86 7.77 -9.15
CA SER A 29 -12.58 7.04 -7.91
C SER A 29 -11.18 7.45 -7.45
N LEU A 30 -11.11 8.46 -6.58
CA LEU A 30 -9.87 8.97 -5.96
C LEU A 30 -9.20 7.95 -5.02
N ALA A 31 -9.68 6.72 -4.95
CA ALA A 31 -9.03 5.66 -4.22
C ALA A 31 -7.91 5.06 -5.08
N GLU A 32 -6.75 5.72 -5.11
CA GLU A 32 -5.51 4.96 -5.29
C GLU A 32 -5.47 3.95 -4.13
N GLY A 33 -5.92 2.72 -4.39
CA GLY A 33 -6.05 1.71 -3.34
C GLY A 33 -4.72 1.43 -2.64
N LEU A 34 -4.79 0.89 -1.43
CA LEU A 34 -3.63 0.50 -0.63
C LEU A 34 -2.67 -0.38 -1.47
N ARG A 35 -1.45 0.10 -1.68
CA ARG A 35 -0.37 -0.67 -2.31
C ARG A 35 0.52 -1.24 -1.22
N VAL A 36 0.85 -2.52 -1.32
CA VAL A 36 1.74 -3.20 -0.38
C VAL A 36 2.85 -3.91 -1.15
N GLY A 37 4.09 -3.57 -0.83
CA GLY A 37 5.28 -4.27 -1.30
C GLY A 37 5.82 -5.19 -0.21
N ALA A 38 6.26 -6.39 -0.58
CA ALA A 38 6.91 -7.33 0.32
C ALA A 38 8.34 -7.62 -0.17
N ALA A 39 9.29 -7.65 0.75
CA ALA A 39 10.67 -8.01 0.48
C ALA A 39 11.22 -8.90 1.60
N LYS A 40 12.15 -9.79 1.24
CA LYS A 40 12.84 -10.68 2.17
C LYS A 40 14.28 -10.85 1.74
N VAL A 41 15.23 -10.72 2.66
CA VAL A 41 16.67 -10.87 2.42
C VAL A 41 17.31 -11.77 3.47
N LYS A 42 18.18 -12.68 3.02
CA LYS A 42 18.95 -13.55 3.91
C LYS A 42 20.01 -12.71 4.61
N ILE A 43 20.07 -12.80 5.92
CA ILE A 43 21.05 -12.10 6.76
C ILE A 43 21.94 -13.06 7.56
N THR A 44 21.88 -14.38 7.29
CA THR A 44 22.81 -15.37 7.85
C THR A 44 24.25 -14.94 7.56
N PRO A 45 25.10 -14.71 8.59
CA PRO A 45 26.51 -14.39 8.38
C PRO A 45 27.23 -15.51 7.63
N GLU A 46 28.18 -15.13 6.77
CA GLU A 46 29.02 -16.10 6.05
C GLU A 46 30.05 -16.76 6.99
N GLU A 47 30.55 -16.00 7.96
CA GLU A 47 31.47 -16.49 8.98
C GLU A 47 30.74 -16.76 10.30
N ILE A 48 31.08 -17.87 10.94
CA ILE A 48 30.44 -18.29 12.19
C ILE A 48 31.06 -17.54 13.38
N GLY A 49 30.20 -16.98 14.24
CA GLY A 49 30.61 -16.20 15.41
C GLY A 49 29.97 -16.64 16.72
N TRP A 50 30.14 -15.82 17.76
CA TRP A 50 29.44 -15.97 19.03
C TRP A 50 27.95 -15.65 18.89
N LEU A 51 27.10 -16.44 19.54
CA LEU A 51 25.66 -16.20 19.52
C LEU A 51 25.28 -15.11 20.53
N GLY A 52 24.65 -14.04 20.05
CA GLY A 52 24.08 -12.99 20.90
C GLY A 52 22.98 -13.53 21.83
N GLY A 53 22.95 -13.03 23.07
CA GLY A 53 21.99 -13.46 24.09
C GLY A 53 22.30 -14.80 24.77
N TYR A 54 23.37 -15.50 24.37
CA TYR A 54 23.81 -16.77 24.97
C TYR A 54 25.15 -16.60 25.71
N GLY A 55 25.19 -15.68 26.67
CA GLY A 55 26.43 -15.20 27.34
C GLY A 55 27.19 -16.21 28.20
N HIS A 56 26.68 -17.44 28.38
CA HIS A 56 27.39 -18.51 29.11
C HIS A 56 28.05 -19.54 28.19
N ARG A 57 28.04 -19.32 26.87
CA ARG A 57 28.76 -20.17 25.93
C ARG A 57 30.26 -19.98 26.09
N ASP A 58 30.99 -21.08 25.99
CA ASP A 58 32.46 -21.16 26.00
C ASP A 58 33.04 -21.36 24.59
N ARG A 59 32.18 -21.45 23.57
CA ARG A 59 32.55 -21.62 22.16
C ARG A 59 31.59 -20.89 21.21
N PRO A 60 32.07 -20.49 20.01
CA PRO A 60 31.23 -19.91 18.96
C PRO A 60 30.16 -20.91 18.47
N ALA A 61 29.28 -20.46 17.58
CA ALA A 61 28.40 -21.39 16.88
C ALA A 61 29.22 -22.44 16.10
N GLU A 62 28.63 -23.62 15.88
CA GLU A 62 29.31 -24.76 15.23
C GLU A 62 28.79 -25.01 13.82
N GLY A 63 27.77 -24.25 13.40
CA GLY A 63 27.12 -24.40 12.11
C GLY A 63 25.88 -23.52 12.00
N VAL A 64 25.21 -23.61 10.85
CA VAL A 64 23.95 -22.94 10.56
C VAL A 64 22.85 -24.00 10.50
N ALA A 65 21.89 -23.93 11.43
CA ALA A 65 20.74 -24.84 11.42
C ALA A 65 19.62 -24.34 10.48
N ALA A 66 19.44 -23.03 10.38
CA ALA A 66 18.47 -22.38 9.51
C ALA A 66 18.97 -20.98 9.13
N ASP A 67 18.52 -20.49 7.98
CA ASP A 67 18.84 -19.13 7.56
C ASP A 67 18.11 -18.07 8.39
N LEU A 68 18.83 -17.01 8.73
CA LEU A 68 18.28 -15.80 9.33
C LEU A 68 17.80 -14.85 8.23
N TRP A 69 16.66 -14.20 8.44
CA TRP A 69 16.08 -13.30 7.46
C TRP A 69 15.66 -11.98 8.06
N THR A 70 15.80 -10.93 7.24
CA THR A 70 15.06 -9.69 7.42
C THR A 70 13.92 -9.65 6.41
N ARG A 71 12.75 -9.23 6.86
CA ARG A 71 11.51 -9.13 6.07
C ARG A 71 10.97 -7.72 6.21
N ALA A 72 10.45 -7.16 5.12
CA ALA A 72 9.86 -5.83 5.12
C ALA A 72 8.52 -5.83 4.38
N LEU A 73 7.56 -5.10 4.93
CA LEU A 73 6.30 -4.74 4.28
C LEU A 73 6.25 -3.23 4.14
N ALA A 74 6.19 -2.73 2.91
CA ALA A 74 6.06 -1.32 2.59
C ALA A 74 4.61 -1.02 2.18
N PHE A 75 3.95 -0.14 2.91
CA PHE A 75 2.58 0.30 2.67
C PHE A 75 2.60 1.69 2.04
N ASP A 76 1.80 1.90 0.99
CA ASP A 76 1.49 3.20 0.40
C ASP A 76 -0.04 3.30 0.31
N ASP A 77 -0.63 4.29 1.00
CA ASP A 77 -2.08 4.46 1.09
C ASP A 77 -2.68 5.24 -0.10
N GLY A 78 -1.87 5.58 -1.11
CA GLY A 78 -2.30 6.35 -2.27
C GLY A 78 -2.59 7.83 -1.98
N SER A 79 -2.46 8.26 -0.73
CA SER A 79 -2.66 9.64 -0.26
C SER A 79 -1.35 10.31 0.17
N GLY A 80 -0.22 9.68 -0.17
CA GLY A 80 1.13 10.16 0.16
C GLY A 80 1.68 9.64 1.49
N ASN A 81 0.93 8.83 2.25
CA ASN A 81 1.48 8.22 3.46
C ASN A 81 2.16 6.89 3.12
N ARG A 82 3.44 6.79 3.49
CA ARG A 82 4.22 5.55 3.38
C ARG A 82 4.69 5.07 4.74
N ARG A 83 4.56 3.78 5.00
CA ARG A 83 5.02 3.13 6.24
C ARG A 83 5.73 1.83 5.90
N VAL A 84 6.75 1.48 6.68
CA VAL A 84 7.46 0.22 6.53
C VAL A 84 7.43 -0.52 7.86
N LEU A 85 6.97 -1.76 7.83
CA LEU A 85 7.10 -2.71 8.93
C LEU A 85 8.26 -3.65 8.62
N VAL A 86 9.23 -3.72 9.53
CA VAL A 86 10.41 -4.59 9.40
C VAL A 86 10.41 -5.61 10.53
N SER A 87 10.67 -6.87 10.19
CA SER A 87 11.00 -7.91 11.17
C SER A 87 12.32 -8.57 10.78
N ALA A 88 13.12 -8.94 11.79
CA ALA A 88 14.41 -9.57 11.58
C ALA A 88 14.61 -10.72 12.57
N ASP A 89 15.19 -11.81 12.11
CA ASP A 89 15.52 -12.98 12.92
C ASP A 89 16.80 -12.72 13.73
N ILE A 90 16.75 -11.77 14.67
CA ILE A 90 17.88 -11.33 15.50
C ILE A 90 17.51 -11.31 16.99
N HIS A 91 18.51 -11.44 17.86
CA HIS A 91 18.37 -11.15 19.29
C HIS A 91 18.52 -9.64 19.53
N ILE A 92 17.80 -9.10 20.51
CA ILE A 92 18.01 -7.75 21.06
C ILE A 92 19.13 -7.73 22.10
#